data_AF-A0A0H2MVQ6-F1
#
_entry.id   AF-A0A0H2MVQ6-F1
#
_cell.length_a   1.000
_cell.length_b   1.000
_cell.length_c   1.000
_cell.angle_alpha   90.00
_cell.angle_beta   90.00
_cell.angle_gamma   90.00
#
_symmetry.space_group_name_H-M   'P 1'
#
loop_
_entity.id
_entity.type
_entity.pdbx_description
1 polymer ?
#
loop_
_entity_poly.entity_id
_entity_poly.type
_entity_poly.pdbx_seq_one_letter_code
_entity_poly.pdbx_strand_id
1 'polypeptide(L)'
;MKLSEKDISRAIEVLKKSNSFSVSKLAKELGVSRTFLYDKFHHLLPKRSTDTEEKIKRAILSLQAQTGRKSFTISEVARTVGITRQCISRDYKCMLPFIRGEASLEIEANDTIRLEHKIKLLNDEIARLAKEKDDEQKRFRQIVYSDLMKMDAHAFEANEDRVALTRLQNQIDEMAKANLELIGELAEMRSLLSEQEKNAPITSSTNSQLLCNVSPDYSALSSNMDESTMMRLFLKAEDLALKKAIDICYSSKPDAIVFFQPFLSCELESLKVMLPQGKILVVESNHPQAKHFQLLLEKVSDTPIFAISAKGQTPQLAQYYCRKRFPSKFKNTFIDKLYKLLSYPELADGFWSVTTVTPPPFLAMAK
;
A
#
# COMPACT_ATOMS: atom_id res chain seq x y z
N MET A 1 -48.27 1.44 6.93
CA MET A 1 -48.62 0.41 5.92
C MET A 1 -48.55 -0.97 6.56
N LYS A 2 -49.65 -1.75 6.55
CA LYS A 2 -49.60 -3.17 6.93
C LYS A 2 -49.20 -3.95 5.68
N LEU A 3 -47.92 -4.25 5.53
CA LEU A 3 -47.43 -5.15 4.47
C LEU A 3 -47.94 -6.56 4.76
N SER A 4 -48.54 -7.22 3.77
CA SER A 4 -48.97 -8.61 3.89
C SER A 4 -47.86 -9.57 3.47
N GLU A 5 -47.85 -10.79 4.01
CA GLU A 5 -46.88 -11.82 3.63
C GLU A 5 -46.88 -12.12 2.13
N LYS A 6 -48.05 -12.02 1.49
CA LYS A 6 -48.21 -12.22 0.04
C LYS A 6 -47.46 -11.18 -0.78
N ASP A 7 -47.39 -9.93 -0.31
CA ASP A 7 -46.68 -8.84 -1.01
C ASP A 7 -45.17 -9.08 -0.99
N ILE A 8 -44.66 -9.62 0.12
CA ILE A 8 -43.24 -9.94 0.31
C ILE A 8 -42.84 -11.13 -0.56
N SER A 9 -43.63 -12.20 -0.57
CA SER A 9 -43.37 -13.37 -1.42
C SER A 9 -43.36 -13.00 -2.91
N ARG A 10 -44.30 -12.14 -3.34
CA ARG A 10 -44.35 -11.66 -4.73
C ARG A 10 -43.11 -10.84 -5.10
N ALA A 11 -42.67 -9.94 -4.22
CA ALA A 11 -41.45 -9.15 -4.43
C ALA A 11 -40.18 -10.04 -4.47
N ILE A 12 -40.12 -11.09 -3.65
CA ILE A 12 -39.03 -12.07 -3.68
C ILE A 12 -39.00 -12.82 -5.02
N GLU A 13 -40.15 -13.27 -5.52
CA GLU A 13 -40.20 -13.98 -6.81
C GLU A 13 -39.78 -13.11 -8.00
N VAL A 14 -40.22 -11.85 -8.04
CA VAL A 14 -39.83 -10.90 -9.09
C VAL A 14 -38.31 -10.68 -9.07
N LEU A 15 -37.74 -10.44 -7.89
CA LEU A 15 -36.30 -10.21 -7.73
C LEU A 15 -35.44 -11.46 -7.98
N LYS A 16 -36.00 -12.67 -7.76
CA LYS A 16 -35.34 -13.93 -8.12
C LYS A 16 -35.36 -14.16 -9.63
N LYS A 17 -36.48 -13.88 -10.31
CA LYS A 17 -36.58 -13.98 -11.78
C LYS A 17 -35.64 -13.01 -12.49
N SER A 18 -35.36 -11.84 -11.91
CA SER A 18 -34.39 -10.88 -12.44
C SER A 18 -32.94 -11.16 -12.03
N ASN A 19 -32.65 -12.30 -11.38
CA ASN A 19 -31.33 -12.70 -10.90
C ASN A 19 -30.61 -11.66 -10.00
N SER A 20 -31.37 -10.73 -9.42
CA SER A 20 -30.84 -9.57 -8.69
C SER A 20 -31.26 -9.56 -7.23
N PHE A 21 -31.63 -10.73 -6.70
CA PHE A 21 -32.16 -10.85 -5.36
C PHE A 21 -31.10 -10.54 -4.29
N SER A 22 -31.36 -9.53 -3.47
CA SER A 22 -30.66 -9.32 -2.21
C SER A 22 -31.63 -8.75 -1.17
N VAL A 23 -31.41 -9.08 0.11
CA VAL A 23 -32.28 -8.57 1.19
C VAL A 23 -32.25 -7.04 1.27
N SER A 24 -31.13 -6.42 0.87
CA SER A 24 -31.01 -4.96 0.75
C SER A 24 -31.88 -4.39 -0.37
N LYS A 25 -31.95 -5.05 -1.52
CA LYS A 25 -32.82 -4.63 -2.64
C LYS A 25 -34.29 -4.89 -2.33
N LEU A 26 -34.61 -6.02 -1.69
CA LEU A 26 -35.96 -6.32 -1.21
C LEU A 26 -36.46 -5.27 -0.20
N ALA A 27 -35.62 -4.86 0.75
CA ALA A 27 -35.92 -3.79 1.71
C ALA A 27 -36.20 -2.44 1.02
N LYS A 28 -35.40 -2.12 -0.01
CA LYS A 28 -35.56 -0.90 -0.81
C LYS A 28 -36.86 -0.91 -1.62
N GLU A 29 -37.19 -2.03 -2.25
CA GLU A 29 -38.40 -2.17 -3.08
C GLU A 29 -39.68 -2.09 -2.26
N LEU A 30 -39.65 -2.64 -1.04
CA LEU A 30 -40.79 -2.64 -0.11
C LEU A 30 -40.86 -1.38 0.78
N GLY A 31 -39.91 -0.45 0.65
CA GLY A 31 -39.87 0.77 1.44
C GLY A 31 -39.71 0.56 2.95
N VAL A 32 -39.10 -0.56 3.37
CA VAL A 32 -38.95 -0.94 4.80
C VAL A 32 -37.49 -1.12 5.19
N SER A 33 -37.20 -0.99 6.49
CA SER A 33 -35.85 -1.26 6.99
C SER A 33 -35.52 -2.75 6.92
N ARG A 34 -34.24 -3.08 6.71
CA ARG A 34 -33.78 -4.49 6.71
C ARG A 34 -34.08 -5.18 8.04
N THR A 35 -33.95 -4.43 9.13
CA THR A 35 -34.24 -4.91 10.49
C THR A 35 -35.68 -5.34 10.63
N PHE A 36 -36.64 -4.57 10.08
CA PHE A 36 -38.05 -4.91 10.10
C PHE A 36 -38.37 -6.19 9.32
N LEU A 37 -37.71 -6.41 8.17
CA LEU A 37 -37.86 -7.65 7.40
C LEU A 37 -37.33 -8.87 8.15
N TYR A 38 -36.19 -8.73 8.83
CA TYR A 38 -35.63 -9.81 9.63
C TYR A 38 -36.42 -10.09 10.90
N ASP A 39 -37.07 -9.09 11.49
CA ASP A 39 -37.81 -9.23 12.74
C ASP A 39 -39.20 -9.85 12.53
N LYS A 40 -39.95 -9.37 11.53
CA LYS A 40 -41.34 -9.84 11.29
C LYS A 40 -41.48 -10.93 10.24
N PHE A 41 -40.58 -10.99 9.26
CA PHE A 41 -40.71 -11.87 8.08
C PHE A 41 -39.50 -12.78 7.90
N HIS A 42 -38.79 -13.09 9.00
CA HIS A 42 -37.62 -13.95 9.02
C HIS A 42 -37.82 -15.28 8.26
N HIS A 43 -39.00 -15.87 8.43
CA HIS A 43 -39.35 -17.18 7.88
C HIS A 43 -39.55 -17.18 6.36
N LEU A 44 -39.84 -16.02 5.75
CA LEU A 44 -39.98 -15.86 4.29
C LEU A 44 -38.66 -15.52 3.60
N LEU A 45 -37.65 -15.08 4.37
CA LEU A 45 -36.33 -14.78 3.84
C LEU A 45 -35.53 -16.08 3.66
N PRO A 46 -34.75 -16.21 2.57
CA PRO A 46 -33.84 -17.34 2.44
C PRO A 46 -32.85 -17.35 3.60
N LYS A 47 -32.72 -18.51 4.27
CA LYS A 47 -31.72 -18.74 5.33
C LYS A 47 -30.34 -18.33 4.81
N ARG A 48 -29.49 -17.77 5.69
CA ARG A 48 -28.11 -17.43 5.33
C ARG A 48 -27.38 -18.70 4.82
N SER A 49 -26.99 -18.61 3.54
CA SER A 49 -25.80 -19.21 2.89
C SER A 49 -25.70 -20.69 2.51
N THR A 50 -26.77 -21.40 2.13
CA THR A 50 -26.58 -22.67 1.39
C THR A 50 -26.04 -22.45 -0.03
N ASP A 51 -26.51 -21.44 -0.75
CA ASP A 51 -26.09 -21.13 -2.13
C ASP A 51 -24.61 -20.71 -2.23
N THR A 52 -24.12 -19.90 -1.29
CA THR A 52 -22.72 -19.47 -1.28
C THR A 52 -21.77 -20.62 -0.89
N GLU A 53 -22.18 -21.48 0.04
CA GLU A 53 -21.41 -22.67 0.39
C GLU A 53 -21.31 -23.64 -0.78
N GLU A 54 -22.42 -23.89 -1.49
CA GLU A 54 -22.39 -24.70 -2.70
C GLU A 54 -21.50 -24.09 -3.79
N LYS A 55 -21.52 -22.77 -3.97
CA LYS A 55 -20.62 -22.07 -4.89
C LYS A 55 -19.15 -22.26 -4.52
N ILE A 56 -18.82 -22.19 -3.23
CA ILE A 56 -17.47 -22.47 -2.73
C ILE A 56 -17.08 -23.93 -3.02
N LYS A 57 -17.96 -24.89 -2.74
CA LYS A 57 -17.70 -26.31 -3.00
C LYS A 57 -17.54 -26.59 -4.50
N ARG A 58 -18.37 -26.00 -5.37
CA ARG A 58 -18.25 -26.12 -6.84
C ARG A 58 -16.95 -25.51 -7.37
N ALA A 59 -16.52 -24.37 -6.82
CA ALA A 59 -15.26 -23.75 -7.20
C ALA A 59 -14.05 -24.62 -6.81
N ILE A 60 -14.08 -25.25 -5.64
CA ILE A 60 -13.05 -26.22 -5.24
C ILE A 60 -13.02 -27.38 -6.23
N LEU A 61 -14.17 -27.96 -6.60
CA LEU A 61 -14.24 -29.07 -7.56
C LEU A 61 -13.74 -28.69 -8.97
N SER A 62 -14.07 -27.50 -9.47
CA SER A 62 -13.55 -27.02 -10.76
C SER A 62 -12.03 -26.80 -10.73
N LEU A 63 -11.50 -26.20 -9.65
CA LEU A 63 -10.06 -26.06 -9.47
C LEU A 63 -9.34 -27.42 -9.38
N GLN A 64 -9.96 -28.41 -8.72
CA GLN A 64 -9.48 -29.80 -8.68
C GLN A 64 -9.47 -30.42 -10.08
N ALA A 65 -10.52 -30.23 -10.87
CA ALA A 65 -10.61 -30.77 -12.23
C ALA A 65 -9.57 -30.14 -13.17
N GLN A 66 -9.38 -28.82 -13.10
CA GLN A 66 -8.44 -28.09 -13.94
C GLN A 66 -6.98 -28.38 -13.59
N THR A 67 -6.63 -28.37 -12.30
CA THR A 67 -5.23 -28.46 -11.87
C THR A 67 -4.81 -29.86 -11.45
N GLY A 68 -5.75 -30.72 -11.03
CA GLY A 68 -5.48 -32.02 -10.40
C GLY A 68 -4.92 -31.94 -8.98
N ARG A 69 -4.82 -30.74 -8.39
CA ARG A 69 -4.35 -30.55 -7.01
C ARG A 69 -5.49 -30.82 -6.04
N LYS A 70 -5.19 -31.38 -4.88
CA LYS A 70 -6.19 -31.62 -3.82
C LYS A 70 -6.35 -30.44 -2.86
N SER A 71 -5.36 -29.56 -2.77
CA SER A 71 -5.33 -28.42 -1.86
C SER A 71 -5.14 -27.09 -2.61
N PHE A 72 -5.79 -26.05 -2.10
CA PHE A 72 -5.78 -24.70 -2.66
C PHE A 72 -5.66 -23.65 -1.56
N THR A 73 -5.24 -22.45 -1.93
CA THR A 73 -5.25 -21.31 -1.02
C THR A 73 -6.65 -20.70 -0.94
N ILE A 74 -6.97 -20.11 0.22
CA ILE A 74 -8.24 -19.38 0.41
C ILE A 74 -8.40 -18.28 -0.65
N SER A 75 -7.29 -17.65 -1.08
CA SER A 75 -7.28 -16.60 -2.09
C SER A 75 -7.69 -17.09 -3.49
N GLU A 76 -7.27 -18.30 -3.88
CA GLU A 76 -7.61 -18.89 -5.18
C GLU A 76 -9.09 -19.26 -5.25
N VAL A 77 -9.60 -19.89 -4.18
CA VAL A 77 -11.03 -20.23 -4.07
C VAL A 77 -11.88 -18.97 -3.99
N ALA A 78 -11.46 -17.96 -3.21
CA ALA A 78 -12.13 -16.66 -3.11
C ALA A 78 -12.25 -15.96 -4.48
N ARG A 79 -11.19 -15.99 -5.28
CA ARG A 79 -11.16 -15.42 -6.63
C ARG A 79 -12.13 -16.13 -7.56
N THR A 80 -12.15 -17.46 -7.53
CA THR A 80 -12.99 -18.29 -8.40
C THR A 80 -14.48 -18.13 -8.08
N VAL A 81 -14.81 -17.93 -6.81
CA VAL A 81 -16.20 -17.73 -6.33
C VAL A 81 -16.64 -16.25 -6.44
N GLY A 82 -15.71 -15.31 -6.55
CA GLY A 82 -15.99 -13.87 -6.58
C GLY A 82 -16.29 -13.26 -5.20
N ILE A 83 -15.70 -13.81 -4.13
CA ILE A 83 -15.85 -13.32 -2.75
C ILE A 83 -14.53 -12.92 -2.14
N THR A 84 -14.54 -12.14 -1.06
CA THR A 84 -13.31 -11.73 -0.37
C THR A 84 -12.75 -12.86 0.49
N ARG A 85 -11.42 -12.94 0.59
CA ARG A 85 -10.71 -13.89 1.47
C ARG A 85 -11.23 -13.84 2.92
N GLN A 86 -11.48 -12.63 3.42
CA GLN A 86 -11.98 -12.40 4.77
C GLN A 86 -13.37 -13.01 4.99
N CYS A 87 -14.24 -12.98 3.96
CA CYS A 87 -15.56 -13.58 4.03
C CYS A 87 -15.48 -15.11 4.20
N ILE A 88 -14.60 -15.78 3.45
CA ILE A 88 -14.39 -17.24 3.63
C ILE A 88 -13.87 -17.56 5.04
N SER A 89 -12.86 -16.80 5.51
CA SER A 89 -12.25 -17.08 6.82
C SER A 89 -13.15 -16.80 8.01
N ARG A 90 -14.03 -15.78 7.92
CA ARG A 90 -14.91 -15.36 9.01
C ARG A 90 -16.24 -16.09 9.00
N ASP A 91 -16.87 -16.15 7.82
CA ASP A 91 -18.27 -16.55 7.68
C ASP A 91 -18.41 -18.04 7.26
N TYR A 92 -17.37 -18.64 6.66
CA TYR A 92 -17.37 -20.02 6.14
C TYR A 92 -16.20 -20.86 6.67
N LYS A 93 -15.92 -20.77 7.98
CA LYS A 93 -14.83 -21.52 8.63
C LYS A 93 -14.93 -23.03 8.44
N CYS A 94 -16.16 -23.55 8.34
CA CYS A 94 -16.45 -24.96 8.05
C CYS A 94 -15.97 -25.43 6.67
N MET A 95 -15.71 -24.51 5.72
CA MET A 95 -15.23 -24.86 4.38
C MET A 95 -13.71 -24.96 4.28
N LEU A 96 -12.97 -24.49 5.30
CA LEU A 96 -11.50 -24.49 5.29
C LEU A 96 -10.87 -25.90 5.16
N PRO A 97 -11.37 -26.95 5.82
CA PRO A 97 -10.82 -28.30 5.65
C PRO A 97 -10.94 -28.80 4.20
N PHE A 98 -12.01 -28.46 3.49
CA PHE A 98 -12.19 -28.84 2.09
C PHE A 98 -11.27 -28.06 1.14
N ILE A 99 -11.04 -26.77 1.42
CA ILE A 99 -10.09 -25.93 0.66
C ILE A 99 -8.65 -26.45 0.82
N ARG A 100 -8.29 -26.88 2.03
CA ARG A 100 -6.97 -27.44 2.35
C ARG A 100 -6.79 -28.89 1.89
N GLY A 101 -7.85 -29.55 1.43
CA GLY A 101 -7.83 -30.95 1.01
C GLY A 101 -7.82 -31.96 2.16
N GLU A 102 -8.16 -31.53 3.38
CA GLU A 102 -8.26 -32.36 4.59
C GLU A 102 -9.58 -33.18 4.61
N ALA A 103 -10.61 -32.74 3.88
CA ALA A 103 -11.90 -33.42 3.77
C ALA A 103 -12.39 -33.51 2.31
N SER A 104 -13.02 -34.63 1.94
CA SER A 104 -13.60 -34.85 0.60
C SER A 104 -14.98 -34.22 0.46
N LEU A 105 -15.25 -33.60 -0.68
CA LEU A 105 -16.55 -32.98 -0.97
C LEU A 105 -17.55 -34.02 -1.48
N GLU A 106 -18.65 -34.20 -0.77
CA GLU A 106 -19.82 -34.99 -1.20
C GLU A 106 -20.77 -34.13 -2.07
N ILE A 107 -20.31 -33.70 -3.24
CA ILE A 107 -21.18 -33.09 -4.24
C ILE A 107 -20.95 -33.78 -5.59
N GLU A 108 -22.03 -34.15 -6.26
CA GLU A 108 -21.95 -34.67 -7.62
C GLU A 108 -21.35 -33.62 -8.57
N ALA A 109 -20.29 -33.99 -9.28
CA ALA A 109 -19.64 -33.11 -10.24
C ALA A 109 -20.61 -32.73 -11.37
N ASN A 110 -20.80 -31.43 -11.57
CA ASN A 110 -21.55 -30.87 -12.69
C ASN A 110 -20.92 -31.27 -14.04
N ASP A 111 -21.70 -31.30 -15.12
CA ASP A 111 -21.24 -31.69 -16.45
C ASP A 111 -20.07 -30.83 -16.94
N THR A 112 -20.01 -29.55 -16.57
CA THR A 112 -18.88 -28.67 -16.87
C THR A 112 -17.56 -29.14 -16.24
N ILE A 113 -17.61 -29.60 -14.98
CA ILE A 113 -16.45 -30.09 -14.23
C ILE A 113 -15.98 -31.43 -14.81
N ARG A 114 -16.92 -32.28 -15.23
CA ARG A 114 -16.63 -33.54 -15.93
C ARG A 114 -15.93 -33.28 -17.27
N LEU A 115 -16.38 -32.29 -18.02
CA LEU A 115 -15.76 -31.88 -19.29
C LEU A 115 -14.35 -31.31 -19.08
N GLU A 116 -14.15 -30.45 -18.07
CA GLU A 116 -12.81 -29.92 -17.73
C GLU A 116 -11.82 -31.04 -17.38
N HIS A 117 -12.25 -32.01 -16.57
CA HIS A 117 -11.43 -33.17 -16.25
C HIS A 117 -11.10 -34.00 -17.50
N LYS A 118 -12.08 -34.19 -18.40
CA LYS A 118 -11.87 -34.90 -19.67
C LYS A 118 -10.90 -34.17 -20.59
N ILE A 119 -10.99 -32.84 -20.68
CA ILE A 119 -10.04 -32.00 -21.44
C ILE A 119 -8.62 -32.20 -20.90
N LYS A 120 -8.46 -32.19 -19.58
CA LYS A 120 -7.14 -32.43 -18.97
C LYS A 120 -6.61 -33.82 -19.33
N LEU A 121 -7.41 -34.87 -19.14
CA LEU A 121 -7.00 -36.24 -19.50
C LEU A 121 -6.59 -36.36 -20.97
N LEU A 122 -7.34 -35.72 -21.87
CA LEU A 122 -7.01 -35.70 -23.30
C LEU A 122 -5.72 -34.93 -23.58
N ASN A 123 -5.48 -33.80 -22.91
CA ASN A 123 -4.23 -33.05 -23.05
C ASN A 123 -3.02 -33.85 -22.54
N ASP A 124 -3.17 -34.52 -21.39
CA ASP A 124 -2.14 -35.38 -20.82
C ASP A 124 -1.87 -36.58 -21.76
N GLU A 125 -2.91 -37.14 -22.38
CA GLU A 125 -2.78 -38.22 -23.38
C GLU A 125 -2.12 -37.74 -24.68
N ILE A 126 -2.47 -36.55 -25.18
CA ILE A 126 -1.81 -35.92 -26.33
C ILE A 126 -0.32 -35.70 -26.04
N ALA A 127 0.02 -35.18 -24.86
CA ALA A 127 1.40 -34.97 -24.46
C ALA A 127 2.18 -36.30 -24.35
N ARG A 128 1.55 -37.35 -23.80
CA ARG A 128 2.14 -38.69 -23.74
C ARG A 128 2.37 -39.26 -25.14
N LEU A 129 1.36 -39.23 -26.01
CA LEU A 129 1.45 -39.73 -27.38
C LEU A 129 2.49 -38.97 -28.21
N ALA A 130 2.57 -37.65 -28.04
CA ALA A 130 3.58 -36.83 -28.71
C ALA A 130 5.00 -37.26 -28.31
N LYS A 131 5.22 -37.52 -27.01
CA LYS A 131 6.50 -38.01 -26.51
C LYS A 131 6.82 -39.42 -27.00
N GLU A 132 5.85 -40.33 -26.95
CA GLU A 132 6.01 -41.69 -27.47
C GLU A 132 6.35 -41.68 -28.96
N LYS A 133 5.68 -40.84 -29.76
CA LYS A 133 5.99 -40.67 -31.18
C LYS A 133 7.39 -40.12 -31.44
N ASP A 134 7.84 -39.15 -30.66
CA ASP A 134 9.19 -38.59 -30.78
C ASP A 134 10.25 -39.65 -30.44
N ASP A 135 10.02 -40.41 -29.36
CA ASP A 135 10.90 -41.52 -28.95
C ASP A 135 10.92 -42.65 -29.99
N GLU A 136 9.77 -43.02 -30.57
CA GLU A 136 9.66 -43.97 -31.66
C GLU A 136 10.40 -43.49 -32.91
N GLN A 137 10.24 -42.22 -33.28
CA GLN A 137 10.92 -41.63 -34.43
C GLN A 137 12.43 -41.61 -34.23
N LYS A 138 12.91 -41.29 -33.02
CA LYS A 138 14.34 -41.38 -32.67
C LYS A 138 14.88 -42.80 -32.79
N ARG A 139 14.15 -43.79 -32.25
CA ARG A 139 14.52 -45.21 -32.36
C ARG A 139 14.53 -45.69 -33.81
N PHE A 140 13.52 -45.32 -34.59
CA PHE A 140 13.45 -45.64 -36.01
C PHE A 140 14.64 -45.07 -36.78
N ARG A 141 14.99 -43.79 -36.56
CA ARG A 141 16.17 -43.17 -37.15
C ARG A 141 17.45 -43.93 -36.75
N GLN A 142 17.60 -44.33 -35.49
CA GLN A 142 18.78 -45.09 -35.05
C GLN A 142 18.92 -46.48 -35.70
N ILE A 143 17.81 -47.15 -36.00
CA ILE A 143 17.80 -48.50 -36.59
C ILE A 143 17.99 -48.44 -38.12
N VAL A 144 17.33 -47.48 -38.78
CA VAL A 144 17.23 -47.44 -40.25
C VAL A 144 18.34 -46.61 -40.89
N TYR A 145 18.83 -45.57 -40.22
CA TYR A 145 19.86 -44.71 -40.80
C TYR A 145 21.20 -45.42 -40.82
N SER A 146 21.94 -45.25 -41.91
CA SER A 146 23.37 -45.55 -41.93
C SER A 146 24.11 -44.62 -40.97
N ASP A 147 25.33 -44.98 -40.57
CA ASP A 147 26.09 -44.15 -39.64
C ASP A 147 26.39 -42.75 -40.21
N LEU A 148 26.55 -42.64 -41.54
CA LEU A 148 26.67 -41.35 -42.22
C LEU A 148 25.39 -40.50 -42.08
N MET A 149 24.22 -41.11 -42.29
CA MET A 149 22.92 -40.43 -42.14
C MET A 149 22.63 -40.02 -40.69
N LYS A 150 23.12 -40.78 -39.70
CA LYS A 150 23.03 -40.38 -38.28
C LYS A 150 23.89 -39.14 -38.00
N MET A 151 25.11 -39.11 -38.54
CA MET A 151 25.99 -37.94 -38.40
C MET A 151 25.38 -36.70 -39.05
N ASP A 152 24.82 -36.84 -40.25
CA ASP A 152 24.13 -35.75 -40.94
C ASP A 152 22.90 -35.27 -40.16
N ALA A 153 22.07 -36.19 -39.65
CA ALA A 153 20.89 -35.85 -38.84
C ALA A 153 21.28 -35.06 -37.58
N HIS A 154 22.33 -35.47 -36.88
CA HIS A 154 22.84 -34.72 -35.73
C HIS A 154 23.41 -33.35 -36.11
N ALA A 155 24.08 -33.24 -37.25
CA ALA A 155 24.57 -31.96 -37.75
C ALA A 155 23.43 -31.00 -38.11
N PHE A 156 22.33 -31.52 -38.68
CA PHE A 156 21.12 -30.75 -38.95
C PHE A 156 20.42 -30.29 -37.66
N GLU A 157 20.21 -31.19 -36.69
CA GLU A 157 19.61 -30.87 -35.38
C GLU A 157 20.45 -29.79 -34.67
N ALA A 158 21.78 -29.94 -34.63
CA ALA A 158 22.67 -28.96 -34.04
C ALA A 158 22.61 -27.59 -34.75
N ASN A 159 22.39 -27.57 -36.07
CA ASN A 159 22.24 -26.31 -36.81
C ASN A 159 20.87 -25.67 -36.58
N GLU A 160 19.79 -26.44 -36.46
CA GLU A 160 18.47 -25.94 -36.07
C GLU A 160 18.52 -25.31 -34.66
N ASP A 161 19.13 -26.00 -33.71
CA ASP A 161 19.35 -25.50 -32.34
C ASP A 161 20.16 -24.21 -32.35
N ARG A 162 21.22 -24.14 -33.17
CA ARG A 162 22.03 -22.92 -33.33
C ARG A 162 21.21 -21.75 -33.88
N VAL A 163 20.35 -21.99 -34.88
CA VAL A 163 19.46 -20.97 -35.43
C VAL A 163 18.43 -20.52 -34.39
N ALA A 164 17.86 -21.45 -33.62
CA ALA A 164 16.92 -21.13 -32.55
C ALA A 164 17.58 -20.30 -31.44
N LEU A 165 18.79 -20.67 -31.00
CA LEU A 165 19.58 -19.91 -30.04
C LEU A 165 19.93 -18.51 -30.54
N THR A 166 20.28 -18.37 -31.82
CA THR A 166 20.57 -17.07 -32.43
C THR A 166 19.33 -16.16 -32.43
N ARG A 167 18.14 -16.73 -32.72
CA ARG A 167 16.87 -15.99 -32.64
C ARG A 167 16.55 -15.55 -31.21
N LEU A 168 16.74 -16.44 -30.24
CA LEU A 168 16.54 -16.11 -28.81
C LEU A 168 17.50 -15.02 -28.35
N GLN A 169 18.76 -15.08 -28.80
CA GLN A 169 19.76 -14.05 -28.50
C GLN A 169 19.34 -12.69 -29.07
N ASN A 170 18.89 -12.64 -30.33
CA ASN A 170 18.40 -11.41 -30.93
C ASN A 170 17.19 -10.83 -30.17
N GLN A 171 16.27 -11.68 -29.71
CA GLN A 171 15.13 -11.23 -28.88
C GLN A 171 15.58 -10.66 -27.53
N ILE A 172 16.59 -11.28 -26.90
CA ILE A 172 17.17 -10.77 -25.66
C ILE A 172 17.83 -9.41 -25.89
N ASP A 173 18.57 -9.25 -26.98
CA ASP A 173 19.25 -8.00 -27.32
C ASP A 173 18.24 -6.88 -27.63
N GLU A 174 17.15 -7.19 -28.34
CA GLU A 174 16.04 -6.25 -28.55
C GLU A 174 15.36 -5.84 -27.24
N MET A 175 15.09 -6.79 -26.34
CA MET A 175 14.55 -6.50 -25.02
C MET A 175 15.51 -5.66 -24.16
N ALA A 176 16.81 -5.93 -24.23
CA ALA A 176 17.82 -5.15 -23.52
C ALA A 176 17.86 -3.70 -24.03
N LYS A 177 17.77 -3.51 -25.35
CA LYS A 177 17.69 -2.19 -25.96
C LYS A 177 16.43 -1.43 -25.54
N ALA A 178 15.26 -2.07 -25.61
CA ALA A 178 14.00 -1.46 -25.17
C ALA A 178 14.03 -1.08 -23.68
N ASN A 179 14.64 -1.91 -22.83
CA ASN A 179 14.81 -1.58 -21.41
C ASN A 179 15.73 -0.38 -21.19
N LEU A 180 16.81 -0.24 -21.97
CA LEU A 180 17.68 0.94 -21.91
C LEU A 180 16.94 2.22 -22.32
N GLU A 181 16.11 2.15 -23.35
CA GLU A 181 15.25 3.27 -23.79
C GLU A 181 14.27 3.69 -22.69
N LEU A 182 13.56 2.72 -22.08
CA LEU A 182 12.66 2.99 -20.95
C LEU A 182 13.38 3.59 -19.73
N ILE A 183 14.62 3.16 -19.45
CA ILE A 183 15.43 3.75 -18.38
C ILE A 183 15.77 5.21 -18.71
N GLY A 184 16.08 5.51 -19.98
CA GLY A 184 16.29 6.87 -20.48
C GLY A 184 15.06 7.75 -20.29
N GLU A 185 13.89 7.29 -20.75
CA GLU A 185 12.61 8.01 -20.59
C GLU A 185 12.28 8.25 -19.11
N LEU A 186 12.51 7.26 -18.24
CA LEU A 186 12.32 7.43 -16.80
C LEU A 186 13.26 8.47 -16.20
N ALA A 187 14.51 8.56 -16.68
CA ALA A 187 15.45 9.57 -16.23
C ALA A 187 15.01 10.98 -16.68
N GLU A 188 14.56 11.14 -17.93
CA GLU A 188 14.00 12.40 -18.43
C GLU A 188 12.75 12.83 -17.66
N MET A 189 11.79 11.92 -17.45
CA MET A 189 10.59 12.20 -16.66
C MET A 189 10.91 12.61 -15.22
N ARG A 190 11.93 11.99 -14.61
CA ARG A 190 12.41 12.41 -13.28
C ARG A 190 13.06 13.80 -13.31
N SER A 191 13.80 14.12 -14.36
CA SER A 191 14.36 15.46 -14.54
C SER A 191 13.26 16.51 -14.67
N LEU A 192 12.26 16.25 -15.52
CA LEU A 192 11.09 17.12 -15.71
C LEU A 192 10.30 17.29 -14.41
N LEU A 193 10.08 16.22 -13.65
CA LEU A 193 9.46 16.30 -12.33
C LEU A 193 10.29 17.16 -11.37
N SER A 194 11.60 16.98 -11.34
CA SER A 194 12.48 17.78 -10.48
C SER A 194 12.49 19.25 -10.88
N GLU A 195 12.48 19.56 -12.18
CA GLU A 195 12.37 20.93 -12.68
C GLU A 195 11.01 21.54 -12.34
N GLN A 196 9.91 20.80 -12.51
CA GLN A 196 8.58 21.24 -12.08
C GLN A 196 8.50 21.46 -10.56
N GLU A 197 9.13 20.59 -9.77
CA GLU A 197 9.21 20.74 -8.30
C GLU A 197 10.06 21.94 -7.88
N LYS A 198 11.17 22.23 -8.58
CA LYS A 198 11.98 23.42 -8.33
C LYS A 198 11.27 24.71 -8.77
N ASN A 199 10.48 24.64 -9.83
CA ASN A 199 9.72 25.75 -10.38
C ASN A 199 8.36 25.95 -9.70
N ALA A 200 7.92 25.00 -8.87
CA ALA A 200 6.81 25.19 -7.95
C ALA A 200 7.35 25.96 -6.75
N PRO A 201 7.12 27.28 -6.64
CA PRO A 201 7.33 27.92 -5.36
C PRO A 201 6.47 27.14 -4.35
N ILE A 202 7.02 26.93 -3.15
CA ILE A 202 6.29 26.54 -1.94
C ILE A 202 4.86 27.01 -2.12
N THR A 203 3.88 26.09 -2.07
CA THR A 203 2.44 26.37 -2.21
C THR A 203 1.98 27.32 -1.11
N SER A 204 2.44 28.55 -1.23
CA SER A 204 1.81 29.76 -0.80
C SER A 204 0.51 29.73 -1.56
N SER A 205 -0.58 29.53 -0.82
CA SER A 205 -1.83 30.10 -1.28
C SER A 205 -1.52 31.54 -1.69
N THR A 206 -2.05 32.01 -2.81
CA THR A 206 -1.67 33.26 -3.51
C THR A 206 -1.71 34.54 -2.64
N ASN A 207 -2.08 34.42 -1.35
CA ASN A 207 -2.25 35.46 -0.34
C ASN A 207 -1.49 35.18 0.99
N SER A 208 -0.54 34.25 1.07
CA SER A 208 0.25 34.02 2.31
C SER A 208 1.55 34.84 2.31
N GLN A 209 1.74 35.70 3.31
CA GLN A 209 2.97 36.47 3.52
C GLN A 209 3.72 35.93 4.74
N LEU A 210 4.92 35.38 4.54
CA LEU A 210 5.79 34.98 5.66
C LEU A 210 6.32 36.24 6.37
N LEU A 211 5.91 36.46 7.62
CA LEU A 211 6.38 37.58 8.44
C LEU A 211 7.81 37.34 8.95
N CYS A 212 8.04 36.17 9.53
CA CYS A 212 9.31 35.80 10.14
C CYS A 212 9.40 34.28 10.28
N ASN A 213 10.63 33.77 10.20
CA ASN A 213 10.97 32.41 10.58
C ASN A 213 11.85 32.45 11.83
N VAL A 214 11.35 31.89 12.93
CA VAL A 214 12.05 31.83 14.21
C VAL A 214 12.64 30.43 14.36
N SER A 215 13.95 30.34 14.23
CA SER A 215 14.72 29.10 14.43
C SER A 215 15.67 29.21 15.64
N PRO A 216 15.89 28.14 16.42
CA PRO A 216 16.83 28.17 17.52
C PRO A 216 18.27 28.25 17.01
N ASP A 217 19.10 29.05 17.68
CA ASP A 217 20.53 29.14 17.36
C ASP A 217 21.32 28.11 18.17
N TYR A 218 21.86 27.11 17.46
CA TYR A 218 22.74 26.07 18.01
C TYR A 218 24.23 26.36 17.74
N SER A 219 24.62 27.60 17.49
CA SER A 219 26.03 28.01 17.29
C SER A 219 26.96 27.55 18.42
N ALA A 220 26.47 27.57 19.67
CA ALA A 220 27.22 27.20 20.86
C ALA A 220 27.39 25.67 21.07
N LEU A 221 26.80 24.82 20.23
CA LEU A 221 26.85 23.36 20.39
C LEU A 221 27.96 22.73 19.54
N SER A 222 28.63 21.71 20.10
CA SER A 222 29.68 20.94 19.43
C SER A 222 29.57 19.45 19.77
N SER A 223 29.87 18.58 18.79
CA SER A 223 29.92 17.13 18.98
C SER A 223 30.95 16.66 20.01
N ASN A 224 31.84 17.54 20.48
CA ASN A 224 32.86 17.18 21.46
C ASN A 224 32.39 17.41 22.91
N MET A 225 31.24 18.04 23.12
CA MET A 225 30.70 18.31 24.46
C MET A 225 30.11 17.06 25.12
N ASP A 226 30.02 17.08 26.45
CA ASP A 226 29.28 16.07 27.20
C ASP A 226 27.76 16.20 26.96
N GLU A 227 27.05 15.09 27.07
CA GLU A 227 25.61 15.04 26.72
C GLU A 227 24.74 15.89 27.66
N SER A 228 25.12 16.04 28.93
CA SER A 228 24.38 16.82 29.92
C SER A 228 24.45 18.31 29.60
N THR A 229 25.66 18.81 29.34
CA THR A 229 25.90 20.20 28.92
C THR A 229 25.26 20.47 27.57
N MET A 230 25.33 19.53 26.62
CA MET A 230 24.68 19.64 25.31
C MET A 230 23.16 19.77 25.46
N MET A 231 22.52 18.94 26.28
CA MET A 231 21.08 19.02 26.52
C MET A 231 20.68 20.34 27.17
N ARG A 232 21.43 20.81 28.17
CA ARG A 232 21.16 22.10 28.83
C ARG A 232 21.26 23.27 27.87
N LEU A 233 22.29 23.31 27.03
CA LEU A 233 22.46 24.36 26.02
C LEU A 233 21.42 24.29 24.91
N PHE A 234 21.05 23.08 24.49
CA PHE A 234 19.96 22.84 23.54
C PHE A 234 18.64 23.40 24.05
N LEU A 235 18.22 23.03 25.26
CA LEU A 235 16.98 23.53 25.86
C LEU A 235 16.99 25.05 26.04
N LYS A 236 18.13 25.64 26.42
CA LYS A 236 18.27 27.09 26.53
C LYS A 236 18.09 27.81 25.19
N ALA A 237 18.60 27.24 24.10
CA ALA A 237 18.44 27.79 22.76
C ALA A 237 16.97 27.70 22.29
N GLU A 238 16.32 26.57 22.54
CA GLU A 238 14.89 26.35 22.25
C GLU A 238 14.00 27.33 23.04
N ASP A 239 14.25 27.50 24.34
CA ASP A 239 13.49 28.43 25.19
C ASP A 239 13.63 29.89 24.73
N LEU A 240 14.83 30.28 24.29
CA LEU A 240 15.08 31.64 23.80
C LEU A 240 14.36 31.87 22.46
N ALA A 241 14.38 30.88 21.57
CA ALA A 241 13.63 30.93 20.31
C ALA A 241 12.12 31.02 20.55
N LEU A 242 11.59 30.21 21.48
CA LEU A 242 10.16 30.23 21.81
C LEU A 242 9.71 31.56 22.41
N LYS A 243 10.49 32.13 23.34
CA LYS A 243 10.22 33.47 23.88
C LYS A 243 10.24 34.54 22.80
N LYS A 244 11.23 34.51 21.92
CA LYS A 244 11.31 35.43 20.77
C LYS A 244 10.09 35.29 19.85
N ALA A 245 9.63 34.07 19.59
CA ALA A 245 8.42 33.85 18.80
C ALA A 245 7.19 34.48 19.48
N ILE A 246 7.03 34.29 20.79
CA ILE A 246 5.94 34.89 21.58
C ILE A 246 5.99 36.42 21.52
N ASP A 247 7.17 37.02 21.70
CA ASP A 247 7.36 38.48 21.63
C ASP A 247 7.00 39.04 20.23
N ILE A 248 7.35 38.31 19.17
CA ILE A 248 6.97 38.65 17.79
C ILE A 248 5.47 38.52 17.58
N CYS A 249 4.82 37.50 18.15
CA CYS A 249 3.36 37.35 18.10
C CYS A 249 2.66 38.56 18.71
N TYR A 250 3.08 39.00 19.89
CA TYR A 250 2.51 40.18 20.55
C TYR A 250 2.73 41.47 19.77
N SER A 251 3.91 41.62 19.15
CA SER A 251 4.28 42.84 18.43
C SER A 251 3.65 42.93 17.04
N SER A 252 3.59 41.82 16.31
CA SER A 252 3.26 41.79 14.88
C SER A 252 1.83 41.30 14.58
N LYS A 253 1.19 40.65 15.56
CA LYS A 253 -0.16 40.04 15.46
C LYS A 253 -0.35 39.25 14.16
N PRO A 254 0.36 38.11 14.01
CA PRO A 254 0.20 37.25 12.84
C PRO A 254 -1.22 36.71 12.73
N ASP A 255 -1.67 36.45 11.51
CA ASP A 255 -2.98 35.84 11.22
C ASP A 255 -2.96 34.33 11.51
N ALA A 256 -1.79 33.70 11.41
CA ALA A 256 -1.58 32.28 11.71
C ALA A 256 -0.15 31.98 12.15
N ILE A 257 0.01 30.92 12.95
CA ILE A 257 1.32 30.43 13.39
C ILE A 257 1.51 29.01 12.89
N VAL A 258 2.67 28.71 12.31
CA VAL A 258 3.05 27.37 11.91
C VAL A 258 4.14 26.87 12.86
N PHE A 259 3.80 25.89 13.68
CA PHE A 259 4.74 25.19 14.55
C PHE A 259 5.34 24.00 13.80
N PHE A 260 6.66 23.99 13.63
CA PHE A 260 7.36 22.97 12.85
C PHE A 260 8.50 22.34 13.66
N GLN A 261 8.63 21.01 13.59
CA GLN A 261 9.72 20.24 14.22
C GLN A 261 10.75 19.80 13.17
N PRO A 262 11.76 20.61 12.85
CA PRO A 262 12.67 20.33 11.74
C PRO A 262 13.72 19.24 12.00
N PHE A 263 14.07 18.92 13.25
CA PHE A 263 15.15 17.95 13.53
C PHE A 263 14.85 16.54 13.01
N LEU A 264 13.58 16.23 12.79
CA LEU A 264 13.10 14.88 12.53
C LEU A 264 12.39 14.74 11.20
N SER A 265 12.20 15.81 10.43
CA SER A 265 11.27 15.81 9.29
C SER A 265 11.99 16.09 7.98
N CYS A 266 12.35 17.34 7.76
CA CYS A 266 12.93 17.89 6.53
C CYS A 266 13.06 19.43 6.68
N GLU A 267 13.46 20.14 5.63
CA GLU A 267 13.39 21.62 5.59
C GLU A 267 11.96 22.06 5.31
N LEU A 268 11.52 23.19 5.89
CA LEU A 268 10.17 23.70 5.65
C LEU A 268 9.90 23.94 4.16
N GLU A 269 10.90 24.39 3.40
CA GLU A 269 10.82 24.64 1.96
C GLU A 269 10.57 23.37 1.14
N SER A 270 11.01 22.22 1.67
CA SER A 270 10.80 20.92 1.03
C SER A 270 9.41 20.31 1.33
N LEU A 271 8.64 20.95 2.21
CA LEU A 271 7.30 20.50 2.55
C LEU A 271 6.28 21.00 1.53
N LYS A 272 5.63 20.05 0.84
CA LYS A 272 4.47 20.32 -0.03
C LYS A 272 3.19 20.52 0.79
N VAL A 273 3.22 21.44 1.75
CA VAL A 273 2.09 21.74 2.62
C VAL A 273 1.50 23.09 2.22
N MET A 274 0.18 23.19 2.16
CA MET A 274 -0.49 24.48 1.93
C MET A 274 -0.46 25.30 3.21
N LEU A 275 0.16 26.47 3.15
CA LEU A 275 0.17 27.41 4.25
C LEU A 275 -1.14 28.21 4.32
N PRO A 276 -1.63 28.54 5.53
CA PRO A 276 -2.83 29.35 5.72
C PRO A 276 -2.69 30.73 5.05
N GLN A 277 -3.79 31.36 4.65
CA GLN A 277 -3.76 32.69 4.05
C GLN A 277 -3.45 33.77 5.11
N GLY A 278 -2.78 34.85 4.72
CA GLY A 278 -2.46 35.98 5.60
C GLY A 278 -1.00 36.01 6.06
N LYS A 279 -0.74 36.76 7.13
CA LYS A 279 0.57 36.97 7.74
C LYS A 279 0.94 35.80 8.65
N ILE A 280 1.94 35.02 8.24
CA ILE A 280 2.32 33.79 8.92
C ILE A 280 3.62 33.98 9.70
N LEU A 281 3.63 33.51 10.95
CA LEU A 281 4.86 33.29 11.72
C LEU A 281 5.20 31.79 11.71
N VAL A 282 6.41 31.45 11.27
CA VAL A 282 6.93 30.08 11.39
C VAL A 282 7.76 30.00 12.66
N VAL A 283 7.44 29.02 13.51
CA VAL A 283 8.18 28.69 14.72
C VAL A 283 8.76 27.29 14.56
N GLU A 284 10.07 27.23 14.36
CA GLU A 284 10.80 25.98 14.37
C GLU A 284 11.24 25.67 15.80
N SER A 285 10.80 24.54 16.34
CA SER A 285 11.24 24.10 17.67
C SER A 285 11.20 22.59 17.79
N ASN A 286 12.20 22.03 18.46
CA ASN A 286 12.33 20.60 18.70
C ASN A 286 12.23 20.30 20.20
N HIS A 287 11.47 21.12 20.92
CA HIS A 287 11.29 20.97 22.35
C HIS A 287 10.73 19.58 22.69
N PRO A 288 11.36 18.83 23.61
CA PRO A 288 10.99 17.44 23.84
C PRO A 288 9.70 17.29 24.64
N GLN A 289 9.24 18.30 25.37
CA GLN A 289 8.12 18.17 26.30
C GLN A 289 6.86 18.91 25.86
N ALA A 290 5.70 18.26 26.02
CA ALA A 290 4.38 18.84 25.73
C ALA A 290 4.08 20.14 26.49
N LYS A 291 4.68 20.33 27.69
CA LYS A 291 4.55 21.55 28.49
C LYS A 291 4.96 22.82 27.74
N HIS A 292 5.88 22.71 26.79
CA HIS A 292 6.36 23.86 26.03
C HIS A 292 5.40 24.23 24.89
N PHE A 293 4.64 23.26 24.37
CA PHE A 293 3.52 23.54 23.46
C PHE A 293 2.41 24.28 24.19
N GLN A 294 2.08 23.84 25.42
CA GLN A 294 1.10 24.50 26.28
C GLN A 294 1.47 25.95 26.55
N LEU A 295 2.74 26.25 26.84
CA LEU A 295 3.19 27.62 27.04
C LEU A 295 2.93 28.53 25.81
N LEU A 296 3.17 28.02 24.60
CA LEU A 296 2.91 28.76 23.37
C LEU A 296 1.40 28.98 23.16
N LEU A 297 0.61 27.92 23.35
CA LEU A 297 -0.85 27.92 23.18
C LEU A 297 -1.55 28.83 24.19
N GLU A 298 -1.10 28.84 25.45
CA GLU A 298 -1.64 29.70 26.51
C GLU A 298 -1.30 31.18 26.28
N LYS A 299 -0.11 31.48 25.76
CA LYS A 299 0.35 32.86 25.54
C LYS A 299 -0.23 33.47 24.27
N VAL A 300 -0.60 32.64 23.30
CA VAL A 300 -1.10 33.08 21.99
C VAL A 300 -2.45 32.43 21.68
N SER A 301 -3.43 32.62 22.58
CA SER A 301 -4.77 32.02 22.49
C SER A 301 -5.59 32.49 21.29
N ASP A 302 -5.33 33.70 20.79
CA ASP A 302 -6.21 34.38 19.84
C ASP A 302 -5.80 34.15 18.37
N THR A 303 -4.65 33.50 18.14
CA THR A 303 -4.11 33.21 16.80
C THR A 303 -4.14 31.70 16.54
N PRO A 304 -4.69 31.23 15.40
CA PRO A 304 -4.70 29.81 15.08
C PRO A 304 -3.27 29.27 14.88
N ILE A 305 -2.95 28.20 15.61
CA ILE A 305 -1.65 27.51 15.52
C ILE A 305 -1.81 26.19 14.77
N PHE A 306 -1.11 26.06 13.65
CA PHE A 306 -1.03 24.87 12.81
C PHE A 306 0.28 24.15 13.12
N ALA A 307 0.20 22.87 13.50
CA ALA A 307 1.40 22.07 13.76
C ALA A 307 1.73 21.17 12.58
N ILE A 308 3.01 21.09 12.24
CA ILE A 308 3.56 20.14 11.27
C ILE A 308 4.57 19.26 12.00
N SER A 309 4.30 17.97 12.01
CA SER A 309 5.08 16.99 12.76
C SER A 309 5.54 15.82 11.89
N ALA A 310 6.66 15.23 12.28
CA ALA A 310 7.24 14.03 11.65
C ALA A 310 6.96 12.74 12.44
N LYS A 311 5.89 12.73 13.25
CA LYS A 311 5.52 11.57 14.07
C LYS A 311 5.48 10.28 13.23
N GLY A 312 6.17 9.24 13.70
CA GLY A 312 6.19 7.91 13.06
C GLY A 312 7.43 7.59 12.21
N GLN A 313 8.47 8.43 12.26
CA GLN A 313 9.72 8.16 11.52
C GLN A 313 10.65 7.16 12.20
N THR A 314 11.69 6.75 11.46
CA THR A 314 12.76 5.91 11.98
C THR A 314 13.89 6.77 12.57
N PRO A 315 14.58 6.30 13.63
CA PRO A 315 15.73 7.02 14.19
C PRO A 315 16.83 7.31 13.15
N GLN A 316 17.01 6.44 12.15
CA GLN A 316 18.01 6.65 11.09
C GLN A 316 17.69 7.87 10.21
N LEU A 317 16.41 8.09 9.89
CA LEU A 317 15.97 9.27 9.13
C LEU A 317 16.15 10.55 9.95
N ALA A 318 15.83 10.52 11.24
CA ALA A 318 16.06 11.65 12.15
C ALA A 318 17.55 12.04 12.22
N GLN A 319 18.45 11.04 12.34
CA GLN A 319 19.89 11.29 12.32
C GLN A 319 20.37 11.90 10.99
N TYR A 320 19.81 11.44 9.87
CA TYR A 320 20.14 11.97 8.55
C TYR A 320 19.76 13.45 8.41
N TYR A 321 18.51 13.81 8.71
CA TYR A 321 18.04 15.20 8.60
C TYR A 321 18.75 16.13 9.59
N CYS A 322 19.00 15.67 10.82
CA CYS A 322 19.81 16.40 11.79
C CYS A 322 21.22 16.71 11.24
N ARG A 323 21.87 15.74 10.60
CA ARG A 323 23.21 15.93 10.00
C ARG A 323 23.21 16.82 8.76
N LYS A 324 22.16 16.72 7.92
CA LYS A 324 22.01 17.59 6.74
C LYS A 324 21.94 19.06 7.16
N ARG A 325 21.18 19.35 8.21
CA ARG A 325 20.95 20.72 8.69
C ARG A 325 22.04 21.24 9.64
N PHE A 326 22.62 20.35 10.45
CA PHE A 326 23.65 20.69 11.45
C PHE A 326 24.84 19.72 11.37
N PRO A 327 25.74 19.90 10.38
CA PRO A 327 26.92 19.05 10.24
C PRO A 327 27.76 19.04 11.52
N SER A 328 28.04 17.85 12.05
CA SER A 328 28.95 17.63 13.19
C SER A 328 28.63 18.39 14.49
N LYS A 329 27.39 18.83 14.71
CA LYS A 329 27.00 19.51 15.96
C LYS A 329 26.52 18.58 17.07
N PHE A 330 25.84 17.49 16.70
CA PHE A 330 25.19 16.58 17.63
C PHE A 330 25.79 15.17 17.54
N LYS A 331 25.95 14.51 18.70
CA LYS A 331 26.32 13.10 18.77
C LYS A 331 25.12 12.22 18.41
N ASN A 332 25.35 11.06 17.78
CA ASN A 332 24.27 10.10 17.50
C ASN A 332 23.54 9.66 18.78
N THR A 333 24.29 9.43 19.86
CA THR A 333 23.73 9.05 21.17
C THR A 333 22.81 10.12 21.74
N PHE A 334 23.11 11.40 21.49
CA PHE A 334 22.26 12.52 21.87
C PHE A 334 20.98 12.56 21.03
N ILE A 335 21.09 12.41 19.71
CA ILE A 335 19.93 12.40 18.79
C ILE A 335 18.97 11.26 19.16
N ASP A 336 19.50 10.07 19.45
CA ASP A 336 18.68 8.91 19.84
C ASP A 336 17.96 9.12 21.18
N LYS A 337 18.63 9.77 22.15
CA LYS A 337 18.01 10.14 23.43
C LYS A 337 16.92 11.19 23.25
N LEU A 338 17.19 12.23 22.46
CA LEU A 338 16.22 13.27 22.14
C LEU A 338 15.00 12.66 21.44
N TYR A 339 15.21 11.77 20.46
CA TYR A 339 14.15 11.08 19.73
C TYR A 339 13.18 10.32 20.63
N LYS A 340 13.69 9.67 21.69
CA LYS A 340 12.87 8.95 22.67
C LYS A 340 12.11 9.87 23.61
N LEU A 341 12.60 11.08 23.83
CA LEU A 341 12.01 12.07 24.74
C LEU A 341 11.06 13.02 24.04
N LEU A 342 11.07 13.07 22.71
CA LEU A 342 10.28 13.99 21.89
C LEU A 342 8.78 13.70 22.02
N SER A 343 8.07 14.71 22.50
CA SER A 343 6.62 14.81 22.39
C SER A 343 6.26 15.35 21.00
N TYR A 344 5.21 14.81 20.41
CA TYR A 344 4.69 15.26 19.12
C TYR A 344 3.37 16.01 19.37
N PRO A 345 3.13 17.14 18.68
CA PRO A 345 1.89 17.89 18.84
C PRO A 345 0.69 17.04 18.40
N GLU A 346 -0.37 17.02 19.21
CA GLU A 346 -1.63 16.34 18.92
C GLU A 346 -2.79 17.33 18.92
N LEU A 347 -3.88 17.02 18.20
CA LEU A 347 -5.07 17.88 18.18
C LEU A 347 -5.64 18.11 19.59
N ALA A 348 -5.48 17.13 20.48
CA ALA A 348 -5.92 17.21 21.88
C ALA A 348 -5.18 18.29 22.69
N ASP A 349 -3.98 18.72 22.26
CA ASP A 349 -3.21 19.75 22.95
C ASP A 349 -3.79 21.16 22.72
N GLY A 350 -4.70 21.34 21.74
CA GLY A 350 -5.32 22.62 21.42
C GLY A 350 -4.84 23.25 20.11
N PHE A 351 -4.05 22.54 19.30
CA PHE A 351 -3.68 22.99 17.96
C PHE A 351 -4.89 23.00 17.02
N TRP A 352 -4.94 24.00 16.13
CA TRP A 352 -6.02 24.13 15.16
C TRP A 352 -5.99 23.00 14.11
N SER A 353 -4.78 22.57 13.73
CA SER A 353 -4.56 21.43 12.84
C SER A 353 -3.21 20.81 13.14
N VAL A 354 -3.10 19.49 12.96
CA VAL A 354 -1.86 18.75 13.05
C VAL A 354 -1.66 17.97 11.76
N THR A 355 -0.61 18.32 11.00
CA THR A 355 -0.23 17.62 9.78
C THR A 355 0.96 16.73 10.06
N THR A 356 0.81 15.42 9.88
CA THR A 356 1.92 14.47 9.96
C THR A 356 2.54 14.27 8.59
N VAL A 357 3.85 14.49 8.47
CA VAL A 357 4.58 14.35 7.21
C VAL A 357 5.53 13.17 7.27
N THR A 358 5.46 12.31 6.26
CA THR A 358 6.43 11.26 5.99
C THR A 358 7.40 11.77 4.93
N PRO A 359 8.65 12.13 5.28
CA PRO A 359 9.62 12.58 4.30
C PRO A 359 9.98 11.43 3.35
N PRO A 360 10.44 11.76 2.13
CA PRO A 360 10.76 10.75 1.13
C PRO A 360 11.79 9.75 1.68
N PRO A 361 11.59 8.43 1.45
CA PRO A 361 12.50 7.42 1.93
C PRO A 361 13.88 7.59 1.30
N PHE A 362 14.92 7.46 2.12
CA PHE A 362 16.29 7.39 1.65
C PHE A 362 16.52 6.07 0.92
N LEU A 363 16.71 6.13 -0.40
CA LEU A 363 17.44 5.06 -1.11
C LEU A 363 18.90 5.22 -0.71
N ALA A 364 19.36 4.39 0.23
CA ALA A 364 20.79 4.19 0.39
C ALA A 364 21.33 3.79 -0.98
N MET A 365 22.17 4.64 -1.57
CA MET A 365 23.01 4.19 -2.67
C MET A 365 23.74 2.97 -2.13
N ALA A 366 23.36 1.79 -2.63
CA ALA A 366 24.12 0.58 -2.43
C ALA A 366 25.54 0.90 -2.91
N LYS A 367 26.48 0.90 -1.97
CA LYS A 367 27.90 0.98 -2.30
C LYS A 367 28.33 -0.32 -2.97
#